data_AF-A0A382JRE3-F1
#
_entry.id   AF-A0A382JRE3-F1
#
_cell.length_a   1.000
_cell.length_b   1.000
_cell.length_c   1.000
_cell.angle_alpha   90.00
_cell.angle_beta   90.00
_cell.angle_gamma   90.00
#
_symmetry.space_group_name_H-M   'P 1'
#
loop_
_entity.id
_entity.type
_entity.pdbx_description
1 polymer ?
#
loop_
_entity_poly.entity_id
_entity_poly.type
_entity_poly.pdbx_seq_one_letter_code
_entity_poly.pdbx_strand_id
1 'polypeptide(L)'
;MGLRNHGGAAVDPVGEAVYLTEDHRFGRLYRYIPEAWPDLSSGILEAMAVAGDGSVSWREVADPSEAVDPARQQVPDAFTTPAGKGCWYHQGWVFFATQFDDRVHAVDLVAGRHELVWDGFGGRKPLTGIDDITVDRWTGDLYVAETAGDLELVIVSTEGEVAPFCRIVDPAHELSAVTGPCFDPDGRRLYLSSQRGPGNRLVRDIIPAIDWGGGPPGRMGGVTYEITGPFRGRPTTAPTTTTAPTTTTAPTTTTAPTKPSLPVTTTAVPTMGVPTSTVRSSTTRAPATVAPSTVTTTTISATAVPTSTVPPATTTLARATGESTSAADDRGSDWVVGIGVAVVAALAVGTLAMRRRSSGAGSGDDRDSSGPEPDEAP
;
A
#
# COMPACT_ATOMS: atom_id res chain seq x y z
N MET A 1 11.08 17.57 -13.40
CA MET A 1 10.46 16.99 -12.17
C MET A 1 11.37 16.97 -10.93
N GLY A 2 12.67 17.27 -11.04
CA GLY A 2 13.58 17.40 -9.89
C GLY A 2 14.29 16.10 -9.50
N LEU A 3 15.53 16.23 -9.02
CA LEU A 3 16.39 15.11 -8.59
C LEU A 3 16.13 14.79 -7.12
N ARG A 4 15.30 13.78 -6.83
CA ARG A 4 14.98 13.30 -5.46
C ARG A 4 14.81 11.78 -5.45
N ASN A 5 14.73 11.21 -4.25
CA ASN A 5 14.28 9.84 -4.05
C ASN A 5 12.75 9.80 -4.11
N HIS A 6 12.16 9.88 -5.30
CA HIS A 6 10.70 9.88 -5.44
C HIS A 6 10.11 8.52 -5.05
N GLY A 7 9.15 8.51 -4.13
CA GLY A 7 8.47 7.31 -3.65
C GLY A 7 7.27 6.90 -4.51
N GLY A 8 6.56 7.88 -5.05
CA GLY A 8 5.38 7.69 -5.90
C GLY A 8 5.11 8.93 -6.73
N ALA A 9 4.35 8.75 -7.82
CA ALA A 9 3.97 9.83 -8.73
C ALA A 9 2.48 9.70 -9.10
N ALA A 10 1.70 10.75 -8.84
CA ALA A 10 0.30 10.82 -9.24
C ALA A 10 0.12 11.88 -10.34
N VAL A 11 -0.52 11.48 -11.43
CA VAL A 11 -0.82 12.36 -12.56
C VAL A 11 -2.22 12.95 -12.37
N ASP A 12 -2.31 14.28 -12.32
CA ASP A 12 -3.57 15.02 -12.42
C ASP A 12 -3.71 15.56 -13.85
N PRO A 13 -4.50 14.91 -14.71
CA PRO A 13 -4.71 15.35 -16.08
C PRO A 13 -5.63 16.57 -16.20
N VAL A 14 -6.35 16.94 -15.14
CA VAL A 14 -7.29 18.09 -15.13
C VAL A 14 -6.56 19.35 -14.70
N GLY A 15 -5.77 19.26 -13.62
CA GLY A 15 -4.90 20.32 -13.15
C GLY A 15 -3.55 20.41 -13.88
N GLU A 16 -3.32 19.54 -14.86
CA GLU A 16 -2.08 19.46 -15.68
C GLU A 16 -0.81 19.42 -14.82
N ALA A 17 -0.80 18.57 -13.78
CA ALA A 17 0.28 18.49 -12.82
C ALA A 17 0.66 17.05 -12.45
N VAL A 18 1.87 16.88 -11.94
CA VAL A 18 2.34 15.61 -11.37
C VAL A 18 2.70 15.81 -9.90
N TYR A 19 2.09 15.05 -9.01
CA TYR A 19 2.37 15.06 -7.58
C TYR A 19 3.37 13.97 -7.24
N LEU A 20 4.38 14.30 -6.43
CA LEU A 20 5.53 13.44 -6.18
C LEU A 20 5.79 13.36 -4.68
N THR A 21 5.86 12.16 -4.12
CA THR A 21 6.30 11.95 -2.73
C THR A 21 7.81 11.73 -2.69
N GLU A 22 8.45 12.10 -1.58
CA GLU A 22 9.86 11.81 -1.37
C GLU A 22 10.07 10.74 -0.28
N ASP A 23 10.72 9.64 -0.65
CA ASP A 23 11.13 8.56 0.24
C ASP A 23 12.39 8.95 1.04
N HIS A 24 12.17 9.82 2.02
CA HIS A 24 13.19 10.32 2.91
C HIS A 24 12.60 10.62 4.29
N ARG A 25 13.40 10.47 5.37
CA ARG A 25 12.96 10.77 6.75
C ARG A 25 12.35 12.17 6.90
N PHE A 26 12.86 13.12 6.14
CA PHE A 26 12.38 14.50 6.08
C PHE A 26 11.83 14.81 4.69
N GLY A 27 11.14 13.86 4.06
CA GLY A 27 10.57 14.01 2.73
C GLY A 27 9.55 15.15 2.66
N ARG A 28 9.15 15.47 1.43
CA ARG A 28 8.08 16.41 1.10
C ARG A 28 7.10 15.76 0.12
N LEU A 29 5.90 16.33 0.06
CA LEU A 29 5.06 16.21 -1.12
C LEU A 29 5.38 17.38 -2.06
N TYR A 30 5.64 17.07 -3.31
CA TYR A 30 5.89 18.03 -4.37
C TYR A 30 4.77 18.04 -5.39
N ARG A 31 4.61 19.18 -6.08
CA ARG A 31 3.80 19.34 -7.29
C ARG A 31 4.71 19.84 -8.40
N TYR A 32 4.70 19.15 -9.52
CA TYR A 32 5.38 19.56 -10.74
C TYR A 32 4.37 20.03 -11.77
N ILE A 33 4.55 21.25 -12.27
CA ILE A 33 3.69 21.88 -13.27
C ILE A 33 4.53 22.03 -14.54
N PRO A 34 4.24 21.27 -15.60
CA PRO A 34 4.97 21.39 -16.86
C PRO A 34 4.73 22.73 -17.54
N GLU A 35 5.69 23.21 -18.33
CA GLU A 35 5.51 24.41 -19.15
C GLU A 35 4.52 24.18 -20.30
N ALA A 36 4.42 22.95 -20.80
CA ALA A 36 3.51 22.56 -21.86
C ALA A 36 2.99 21.15 -21.60
N TRP A 37 1.72 21.00 -21.19
CA TRP A 37 1.12 19.69 -20.97
C TRP A 37 0.94 18.90 -22.27
N PRO A 38 1.25 17.58 -22.34
CA PRO A 38 1.77 16.70 -21.30
C PRO A 38 3.31 16.49 -21.37
N ASP A 39 4.06 17.41 -21.97
CA ASP A 39 5.54 17.33 -22.04
C ASP A 39 6.16 17.66 -20.68
N LEU A 40 6.74 16.64 -20.02
CA LEU A 40 7.35 16.76 -18.69
C LEU A 40 8.83 17.16 -18.72
N SER A 41 9.35 17.62 -19.85
CA SER A 41 10.77 17.96 -20.02
C SER A 41 11.19 19.27 -19.33
N SER A 42 10.29 20.24 -19.21
CA SER A 42 10.49 21.52 -18.50
C SER A 42 9.25 21.93 -17.71
N GLY A 43 9.45 22.64 -16.60
CA GLY A 43 8.36 22.96 -15.66
C GLY A 43 8.86 23.42 -14.29
N ILE A 44 7.91 23.85 -13.47
CA ILE A 44 8.15 24.35 -12.10
C ILE A 44 7.95 23.21 -11.11
N LEU A 45 8.83 23.10 -10.12
CA LEU A 45 8.67 22.20 -8.99
C LEU A 45 8.32 23.01 -7.75
N GLU A 46 7.27 22.63 -7.05
CA GLU A 46 6.85 23.26 -5.80
C GLU A 46 6.74 22.21 -4.70
N ALA A 47 7.05 22.57 -3.46
CA ALA A 47 6.82 21.76 -2.28
C ALA A 47 5.55 22.22 -1.55
N MET A 48 4.77 21.27 -1.05
CA MET A 48 3.57 21.55 -0.26
C MET A 48 3.94 22.14 1.10
N ALA A 49 3.25 23.20 1.51
CA ALA A 49 3.24 23.72 2.87
C ALA A 49 1.81 23.66 3.43
N VAL A 50 1.67 23.30 4.71
CA VAL A 50 0.37 23.16 5.38
C VAL A 50 0.35 24.08 6.60
N ALA A 51 -0.63 24.97 6.66
CA ALA A 51 -0.85 25.85 7.80
C ALA A 51 -1.55 25.09 8.95
N GLY A 52 -1.53 25.66 10.16
CA GLY A 52 -2.10 25.02 11.36
C GLY A 52 -3.61 24.78 11.30
N ASP A 53 -4.32 25.45 10.41
CA ASP A 53 -5.74 25.24 10.15
C ASP A 53 -6.00 24.14 9.09
N GLY A 54 -4.96 23.58 8.48
CA GLY A 54 -5.03 22.59 7.39
C GLY A 54 -5.01 23.18 5.98
N SER A 55 -4.87 24.50 5.83
CA SER A 55 -4.80 25.14 4.51
C SER A 55 -3.48 24.84 3.81
N VAL A 56 -3.56 24.52 2.51
CA VAL A 56 -2.43 24.13 1.67
C VAL A 56 -1.97 25.30 0.83
N SER A 57 -0.65 25.48 0.75
CA SER A 57 0.00 26.37 -0.21
C SER A 57 1.23 25.69 -0.80
N TRP A 58 1.71 26.20 -1.93
CA TRP A 58 2.84 25.63 -2.65
C TRP A 58 4.02 26.61 -2.63
N ARG A 59 5.24 26.08 -2.48
CA ARG A 59 6.49 26.84 -2.40
C ARG A 59 7.40 26.39 -3.51
N GLU A 60 7.75 27.29 -4.40
CA GLU A 60 8.67 27.00 -5.49
C GLU A 60 10.03 26.54 -4.95
N VAL A 61 10.55 25.48 -5.56
CA VAL A 61 11.91 25.00 -5.36
C VAL A 61 12.77 25.62 -6.45
N ALA A 62 13.50 26.68 -6.09
CA ALA A 62 14.25 27.53 -7.01
C ALA A 62 15.25 26.77 -7.88
N ASP A 63 15.96 25.79 -7.32
CA ASP A 63 16.81 24.87 -8.09
C ASP A 63 16.40 23.41 -7.83
N PRO A 64 15.57 22.82 -8.71
CA PRO A 64 15.13 21.43 -8.57
C PRO A 64 16.22 20.41 -8.92
N SER A 65 17.35 20.85 -9.49
CA SER A 65 18.49 20.00 -9.90
C SER A 65 19.54 19.83 -8.80
N GLU A 66 19.51 20.69 -7.77
CA GLU A 66 20.41 20.57 -6.63
C GLU A 66 20.31 19.20 -5.94
N ALA A 67 21.43 18.82 -5.29
CA ALA A 67 21.45 17.68 -4.41
C ALA A 67 20.30 17.77 -3.39
N VAL A 68 19.83 16.58 -2.99
CA VAL A 68 18.58 16.40 -2.26
C VAL A 68 18.54 17.17 -0.92
N ASP A 69 19.64 17.19 -0.17
CA ASP A 69 19.73 17.88 1.12
C ASP A 69 19.63 19.42 1.01
N PRO A 70 20.44 20.11 0.16
CA PRO A 70 20.28 21.53 -0.12
C PRO A 70 18.88 21.92 -0.58
N ALA A 71 18.26 21.11 -1.43
CA ALA A 71 16.97 21.48 -2.00
C ALA A 71 15.82 21.53 -0.97
N ARG A 72 15.90 20.74 0.11
CA ARG A 72 14.95 20.88 1.23
C ARG A 72 15.13 22.17 2.02
N GLN A 73 16.34 22.73 2.05
CA GLN A 73 16.61 24.00 2.72
C GLN A 73 16.06 25.20 1.94
N GLN A 74 15.81 25.04 0.63
CA GLN A 74 15.16 26.07 -0.19
C GLN A 74 13.70 26.33 0.23
N VAL A 75 13.04 25.33 0.83
CA VAL A 75 11.63 25.36 1.25
C VAL A 75 11.48 24.91 2.72
N PRO A 76 12.04 25.66 3.68
CA PRO A 76 12.12 25.24 5.08
C PRO A 76 10.76 25.16 5.79
N ASP A 77 9.74 25.85 5.28
CA ASP A 77 8.36 25.83 5.77
C ASP A 77 7.50 24.73 5.13
N ALA A 78 8.05 23.94 4.20
CA ALA A 78 7.32 22.85 3.56
C ALA A 78 6.97 21.74 4.56
N PHE A 79 5.78 21.17 4.37
CA PHE A 79 5.21 20.11 5.20
C PHE A 79 6.07 18.85 5.11
N THR A 80 6.42 18.29 6.26
CA THR A 80 7.26 17.09 6.33
C THR A 80 6.42 15.83 6.17
N THR A 81 6.78 15.00 5.19
CA THR A 81 6.16 13.70 4.91
C THR A 81 7.22 12.62 5.12
N PRO A 82 7.27 11.96 6.29
CA PRO A 82 8.38 11.08 6.63
C PRO A 82 8.29 9.75 5.88
N ALA A 83 9.25 9.52 4.98
CA ALA A 83 9.27 8.40 4.03
C ALA A 83 7.98 8.34 3.21
N GLY A 84 7.78 9.35 2.34
CA GLY A 84 6.64 9.39 1.44
C GLY A 84 6.70 8.28 0.40
N LYS A 85 5.58 7.56 0.22
CA LYS A 85 5.47 6.36 -0.62
C LYS A 85 4.41 6.53 -1.70
N GLY A 86 3.52 5.55 -1.90
CA GLY A 86 2.48 5.58 -2.91
C GLY A 86 1.72 6.90 -2.93
N CYS A 87 1.43 7.37 -4.13
CA CYS A 87 0.71 8.61 -4.39
C CYS A 87 -0.31 8.35 -5.49
N TRP A 88 -1.55 8.81 -5.30
CA TRP A 88 -2.63 8.57 -6.24
C TRP A 88 -3.54 9.79 -6.38
N TYR A 89 -3.94 10.10 -7.61
CA TYR A 89 -4.89 11.17 -7.91
C TYR A 89 -6.28 10.58 -8.19
N HIS A 90 -7.32 11.18 -7.63
CA HIS A 90 -8.70 10.83 -7.92
C HIS A 90 -9.63 12.04 -7.73
N GLN A 91 -10.34 12.44 -8.79
CA GLN A 91 -11.42 13.45 -8.75
C GLN A 91 -11.06 14.75 -7.98
N GLY A 92 -9.91 15.37 -8.28
CA GLY A 92 -9.47 16.59 -7.61
C GLY A 92 -8.83 16.37 -6.24
N TRP A 93 -8.59 15.12 -5.84
CA TRP A 93 -7.87 14.76 -4.61
C TRP A 93 -6.56 14.07 -4.92
N VAL A 94 -5.55 14.34 -4.09
CA VAL A 94 -4.30 13.58 -4.04
C VAL A 94 -4.22 12.84 -2.73
N PHE A 95 -4.09 11.52 -2.81
CA PHE A 95 -3.87 10.64 -1.67
C PHE A 95 -2.42 10.17 -1.65
N PHE A 96 -1.82 10.09 -0.47
CA PHE A 96 -0.47 9.55 -0.34
C PHE A 96 -0.20 8.93 1.02
N ALA A 97 0.78 8.03 1.05
CA ALA A 97 1.21 7.30 2.24
C ALA A 97 2.55 7.82 2.78
N THR A 98 2.72 7.77 4.10
CA THR A 98 4.02 7.96 4.77
C THR A 98 4.34 6.74 5.64
N GLN A 99 5.48 6.11 5.37
CA GLN A 99 5.82 4.81 5.93
C GLN A 99 6.27 4.89 7.39
N PHE A 100 6.98 5.94 7.79
CA PHE A 100 7.59 5.98 9.13
C PHE A 100 6.60 6.27 10.26
N ASP A 101 5.40 6.77 9.94
CA ASP A 101 4.32 7.01 10.88
C ASP A 101 3.01 6.31 10.50
N ASP A 102 3.02 5.46 9.46
CA ASP A 102 1.88 4.69 8.98
C ASP A 102 0.64 5.54 8.70
N ARG A 103 0.81 6.71 8.07
CA ARG A 103 -0.27 7.64 7.80
C ARG A 103 -0.72 7.67 6.35
N VAL A 104 -2.03 7.82 6.16
CA VAL A 104 -2.62 8.09 4.85
C VAL A 104 -3.17 9.50 4.86
N HIS A 105 -2.68 10.32 3.92
CA HIS A 105 -3.03 11.71 3.77
C HIS A 105 -3.91 11.92 2.54
N ALA A 106 -4.68 13.00 2.57
CA ALA A 106 -5.46 13.50 1.45
C ALA A 106 -5.22 15.00 1.28
N VAL A 107 -5.16 15.46 0.03
CA VAL A 107 -5.13 16.87 -0.32
C VAL A 107 -6.28 17.15 -1.27
N ASP A 108 -7.24 17.96 -0.82
CA ASP A 108 -8.28 18.54 -1.67
C ASP A 108 -7.64 19.67 -2.48
N LEU A 109 -7.48 19.45 -3.79
CA LEU A 109 -6.83 20.43 -4.67
C LEU A 109 -7.74 21.63 -4.97
N VAL A 110 -9.06 21.45 -4.91
CA VAL A 110 -10.04 22.51 -5.18
C VAL A 110 -10.18 23.40 -3.97
N ALA A 111 -10.36 22.83 -2.79
CA ALA A 111 -10.46 23.58 -1.54
C ALA A 111 -9.09 24.05 -1.03
N GLY A 112 -7.99 23.46 -1.51
CA GLY A 112 -6.64 23.74 -1.02
C GLY A 112 -6.48 23.30 0.44
N ARG A 113 -6.87 22.08 0.77
CA ARG A 113 -6.94 21.58 2.15
C ARG A 113 -6.23 20.24 2.31
N HIS A 114 -5.44 20.12 3.37
CA HIS A 114 -4.82 18.88 3.80
C HIS A 114 -5.69 18.20 4.87
N GLU A 115 -5.85 16.89 4.73
CA GLU A 115 -6.59 16.06 5.67
C GLU A 115 -5.84 14.75 5.93
N LEU A 116 -6.06 14.20 7.13
CA LEU A 116 -5.52 12.90 7.51
C LEU A 116 -6.65 11.87 7.41
N VAL A 117 -6.50 10.92 6.49
CA VAL A 117 -7.47 9.84 6.28
C VAL A 117 -7.23 8.73 7.29
N TRP A 118 -5.97 8.41 7.58
CA TRP A 118 -5.61 7.40 8.57
C TRP A 118 -4.41 7.86 9.40
N ASP A 119 -4.52 7.74 10.72
CA ASP A 119 -3.43 8.00 11.67
C ASP A 119 -2.92 6.70 12.27
N GLY A 120 -1.86 6.13 11.67
CA GLY A 120 -1.17 4.94 12.18
C GLY A 120 -0.18 5.21 13.31
N PHE A 121 0.05 6.47 13.66
CA PHE A 121 1.08 6.86 14.63
C PHE A 121 0.88 6.13 15.97
N GLY A 122 1.98 5.66 16.55
CA GLY A 122 1.94 4.82 17.75
C GLY A 122 1.58 3.35 17.48
N GLY A 123 1.57 2.91 16.22
CA GLY A 123 1.35 1.51 15.83
C GLY A 123 -0.12 1.10 15.78
N ARG A 124 -1.01 2.03 15.41
CA ARG A 124 -2.45 1.75 15.27
C ARG A 124 -2.67 0.80 14.08
N LYS A 125 -3.31 -0.33 14.36
CA LYS A 125 -3.68 -1.39 13.40
C LYS A 125 -4.97 -1.07 12.64
N PRO A 126 -5.20 -1.65 11.44
CA PRO A 126 -4.47 -2.78 10.84
C PRO A 126 -3.16 -2.40 10.15
N LEU A 127 -3.09 -1.22 9.51
CA LEU A 127 -1.95 -0.80 8.69
C LEU A 127 -0.62 -0.79 9.44
N THR A 128 0.43 -1.32 8.82
CA THR A 128 1.80 -1.30 9.34
C THR A 128 2.84 -1.30 8.23
N GLY A 129 3.81 -0.40 8.30
CA GLY A 129 4.84 -0.22 7.29
C GLY A 129 4.23 0.00 5.91
N ILE A 130 3.34 0.99 5.79
CA ILE A 130 2.63 1.24 4.53
C ILE A 130 3.55 1.71 3.40
N ASP A 131 3.20 1.37 2.17
CA ASP A 131 4.01 1.67 0.99
C ASP A 131 3.12 2.21 -0.13
N ASP A 132 2.55 1.36 -0.98
CA ASP A 132 1.74 1.81 -2.10
C ASP A 132 0.26 2.04 -1.77
N ILE A 133 -0.41 2.78 -2.65
CA ILE A 133 -1.84 3.06 -2.57
C ILE A 133 -2.48 3.09 -3.96
N THR A 134 -3.72 2.62 -4.06
CA THR A 134 -4.61 2.86 -5.20
C THR A 134 -6.00 3.23 -4.72
N VAL A 135 -6.74 3.96 -5.55
CA VAL A 135 -8.15 4.28 -5.32
C VAL A 135 -9.02 3.40 -6.22
N ASP A 136 -10.09 2.83 -5.68
CA ASP A 136 -11.17 2.25 -6.49
C ASP A 136 -12.02 3.38 -7.06
N ARG A 137 -12.03 3.55 -8.38
CA ARG A 137 -12.74 4.67 -9.02
C ARG A 137 -14.27 4.63 -8.89
N TRP A 138 -14.87 3.50 -8.53
CA TRP A 138 -16.33 3.38 -8.38
C TRP A 138 -16.80 3.77 -6.98
N THR A 139 -16.06 3.37 -5.96
CA THR A 139 -16.43 3.62 -4.57
C THR A 139 -15.67 4.75 -3.93
N GLY A 140 -14.49 5.10 -4.45
CA GLY A 140 -13.52 5.99 -3.79
C GLY A 140 -12.76 5.33 -2.64
N ASP A 141 -12.93 4.02 -2.42
CA ASP A 141 -12.20 3.31 -1.38
C ASP A 141 -10.70 3.27 -1.70
N LEU A 142 -9.87 3.43 -0.68
CA LEU A 142 -8.42 3.28 -0.81
C LEU A 142 -8.02 1.84 -0.54
N TYR A 143 -7.06 1.34 -1.30
CA TYR A 143 -6.38 0.08 -1.05
C TYR A 143 -4.91 0.38 -0.81
N VAL A 144 -4.47 0.18 0.43
CA VAL A 144 -3.15 0.57 0.93
C VAL A 144 -2.34 -0.69 1.18
N ALA A 145 -1.17 -0.75 0.57
CA ALA A 145 -0.28 -1.90 0.60
C ALA A 145 0.71 -1.80 1.76
N GLU A 146 0.93 -2.91 2.45
CA GLU A 146 1.96 -3.03 3.48
C GLU A 146 3.28 -3.57 2.89
N THR A 147 4.39 -2.93 3.24
CA THR A 147 5.76 -3.40 2.93
C THR A 147 6.42 -4.10 4.12
N ALA A 148 5.77 -4.09 5.27
CA ALA A 148 6.14 -4.82 6.48
C ALA A 148 4.88 -5.43 7.12
N GLY A 149 5.00 -6.02 8.31
CA GLY A 149 3.85 -6.58 9.01
C GLY A 149 3.37 -7.90 8.40
N ASP A 150 2.07 -8.01 8.14
CA ASP A 150 1.43 -9.27 7.78
C ASP A 150 1.33 -9.47 6.25
N LEU A 151 1.94 -8.59 5.44
CA LEU A 151 1.89 -8.58 3.97
C LEU A 151 0.44 -8.48 3.46
N GLU A 152 -0.28 -7.49 3.98
CA GLU A 152 -1.66 -7.23 3.63
C GLU A 152 -1.80 -6.13 2.58
N LEU A 153 -2.87 -6.23 1.81
CA LEU A 153 -3.53 -5.08 1.24
C LEU A 153 -4.72 -4.76 2.13
N VAL A 154 -4.80 -3.52 2.60
CA VAL A 154 -5.84 -3.07 3.53
C VAL A 154 -6.75 -2.08 2.82
N ILE A 155 -8.06 -2.24 2.99
CA ILE A 155 -9.05 -1.28 2.50
C ILE A 155 -9.29 -0.19 3.54
N VAL A 156 -9.29 1.07 3.12
CA VAL A 156 -9.83 2.22 3.86
C VAL A 156 -11.05 2.68 3.09
N SER A 157 -12.22 2.34 3.60
CA SER A 157 -13.48 2.59 2.92
C SER A 157 -13.97 4.02 3.07
N THR A 158 -14.79 4.47 2.13
CA THR A 158 -15.46 5.77 2.20
C THR A 158 -16.48 5.86 3.34
N GLU A 159 -16.93 4.74 3.90
CA GLU A 159 -17.76 4.67 5.10
C GLU A 159 -16.93 4.76 6.40
N GLY A 160 -15.60 4.66 6.32
CA GLY A 160 -14.67 4.77 7.45
C GLY A 160 -14.21 3.45 8.05
N GLU A 161 -14.65 2.31 7.50
CA GLU A 161 -14.09 1.00 7.85
C GLU A 161 -12.65 0.89 7.34
N VAL A 162 -11.77 0.37 8.20
CA VAL A 162 -10.37 0.07 7.86
C VAL A 162 -10.10 -1.39 8.20
N ALA A 163 -9.89 -2.22 7.19
CA ALA A 163 -9.82 -3.68 7.37
C ALA A 163 -8.87 -4.34 6.36
N PRO A 164 -8.23 -5.47 6.72
CA PRO A 164 -7.51 -6.28 5.76
C PRO A 164 -8.43 -6.73 4.61
N PHE A 165 -8.00 -6.49 3.38
CA PHE A 165 -8.68 -6.95 2.16
C PHE A 165 -8.15 -8.32 1.72
N CYS A 166 -6.83 -8.46 1.62
CA CYS A 166 -6.19 -9.75 1.34
C CYS A 166 -4.80 -9.80 1.96
N ARG A 167 -4.27 -11.02 2.14
CA ARG A 167 -2.97 -11.30 2.74
C ARG A 167 -2.19 -12.33 1.92
N ILE A 168 -0.89 -12.10 1.74
CA ILE A 168 0.02 -13.12 1.22
C ILE A 168 0.50 -13.98 2.39
N VAL A 169 0.00 -15.22 2.49
CA VAL A 169 0.23 -16.09 3.66
C VAL A 169 1.39 -17.07 3.51
N ASP A 170 1.95 -17.22 2.31
CA ASP A 170 3.03 -18.17 2.06
C ASP A 170 4.33 -17.68 2.74
N PRO A 171 4.94 -18.45 3.66
CA PRO A 171 6.16 -18.06 4.36
C PRO A 171 7.34 -17.73 3.43
N ALA A 172 7.36 -18.25 2.20
CA ALA A 172 8.40 -17.92 1.23
C ALA A 172 8.40 -16.42 0.83
N HIS A 173 7.37 -15.67 1.21
CA HIS A 173 7.24 -14.24 0.98
C HIS A 173 7.63 -13.38 2.20
N GLU A 174 8.08 -13.95 3.33
CA GLU A 174 8.30 -13.22 4.59
C GLU A 174 9.23 -11.99 4.49
N LEU A 175 10.18 -12.00 3.55
CA LEU A 175 11.11 -10.89 3.29
C LEU A 175 10.65 -9.96 2.15
N SER A 176 9.42 -10.13 1.68
CA SER A 176 8.83 -9.38 0.57
C SER A 176 8.09 -8.14 1.05
N ALA A 177 7.30 -7.54 0.15
CA ALA A 177 6.45 -6.38 0.36
C ALA A 177 5.27 -6.47 -0.60
N VAL A 178 4.07 -6.07 -0.16
CA VAL A 178 2.96 -5.82 -1.08
C VAL A 178 3.21 -4.47 -1.76
N THR A 179 3.13 -4.43 -3.09
CA THR A 179 3.42 -3.21 -3.88
C THR A 179 2.59 -3.19 -5.16
N GLY A 180 2.40 -1.99 -5.72
CA GLY A 180 1.74 -1.74 -6.99
C GLY A 180 0.31 -2.28 -7.07
N PRO A 181 -0.56 -2.08 -6.07
CA PRO A 181 -1.97 -2.38 -6.24
C PRO A 181 -2.55 -1.49 -7.35
N CYS A 182 -3.29 -2.06 -8.30
CA CYS A 182 -3.97 -1.29 -9.33
C CYS A 182 -5.20 -2.02 -9.89
N PHE A 183 -6.29 -1.30 -10.08
CA PHE A 183 -7.48 -1.84 -10.75
C PHE A 183 -7.30 -1.83 -12.27
N ASP A 184 -7.90 -2.81 -12.95
CA ASP A 184 -8.13 -2.70 -14.38
C ASP A 184 -9.14 -1.57 -14.70
N PRO A 185 -9.14 -1.06 -15.94
CA PRO A 185 -10.00 0.06 -16.32
C PRO A 185 -11.50 -0.22 -16.19
N ASP A 186 -11.95 -1.48 -16.28
CA ASP A 186 -13.36 -1.86 -16.11
C ASP A 186 -13.71 -2.22 -14.67
N GLY A 187 -12.72 -2.23 -13.77
CA GLY A 187 -12.90 -2.58 -12.39
C GLY A 187 -13.54 -3.95 -12.34
N ARG A 188 -12.86 -4.98 -12.82
CA ARG A 188 -13.19 -6.39 -12.60
C ARG A 188 -12.04 -7.13 -11.96
N ARG A 189 -10.82 -6.62 -12.11
CA ARG A 189 -9.58 -7.14 -11.56
C ARG A 189 -8.83 -6.11 -10.73
N LEU A 190 -8.16 -6.59 -9.70
CA LEU A 190 -7.14 -5.86 -8.95
C LEU A 190 -5.84 -6.63 -9.09
N TYR A 191 -4.79 -5.96 -9.53
CA TYR A 191 -3.45 -6.52 -9.55
C TYR A 191 -2.68 -5.99 -8.35
N LEU A 192 -1.80 -6.81 -7.79
CA LEU A 192 -0.80 -6.40 -6.81
C LEU A 192 0.41 -7.31 -6.95
N SER A 193 1.56 -6.87 -6.45
CA SER A 193 2.78 -7.68 -6.48
C SER A 193 3.34 -7.93 -5.09
N SER A 194 3.93 -9.11 -4.91
CA SER A 194 4.92 -9.37 -3.89
C SER A 194 6.29 -8.99 -4.45
N GLN A 195 6.84 -7.84 -4.06
CA GLN A 195 8.02 -7.23 -4.69
C GLN A 195 9.22 -8.18 -4.80
N ARG A 196 9.47 -8.95 -3.73
CA ARG A 196 10.57 -9.92 -3.62
C ARG A 196 10.03 -11.34 -3.45
N GLY A 197 8.87 -11.64 -4.03
CA GLY A 197 8.31 -12.99 -3.99
C GLY A 197 9.21 -14.02 -4.70
N PRO A 198 9.09 -15.32 -4.34
CA PRO A 198 9.85 -16.41 -4.96
C PRO A 198 9.40 -16.63 -6.42
N GLY A 199 10.32 -16.37 -7.34
CA GLY A 199 10.21 -16.61 -8.77
C GLY A 199 10.91 -17.89 -9.23
N ASN A 200 10.73 -18.24 -10.50
CA ASN A 200 11.32 -19.43 -11.12
C ASN A 200 12.63 -19.16 -11.87
N ARG A 201 13.09 -17.90 -11.91
CA ARG A 201 14.34 -17.46 -12.55
C ARG A 201 15.23 -16.74 -11.55
N LEU A 202 16.53 -16.66 -11.84
CA LEU A 202 17.43 -15.82 -11.07
C LEU A 202 17.20 -14.36 -11.47
N VAL A 203 17.27 -13.45 -10.50
CA VAL A 203 17.09 -12.01 -10.79
C VAL A 203 18.07 -11.51 -11.87
N ARG A 204 19.32 -12.00 -11.82
CA ARG A 204 20.35 -11.71 -12.84
C ARG A 204 20.01 -12.15 -14.26
N ASP A 205 19.17 -13.17 -14.41
CA ASP A 205 18.75 -13.66 -15.72
C ASP A 205 17.58 -12.83 -16.29
N ILE A 206 16.93 -12.01 -15.45
CA ILE A 206 15.81 -11.13 -15.81
C ILE A 206 16.33 -9.74 -16.19
N ILE A 207 17.31 -9.21 -15.44
CA ILE A 207 17.88 -7.87 -15.65
C ILE A 207 19.36 -7.99 -16.01
N PRO A 208 19.71 -8.19 -17.29
CA PRO A 208 21.09 -8.41 -17.72
C PRO A 208 21.97 -7.15 -17.64
N ALA A 209 21.36 -5.97 -17.47
CA ALA A 209 22.06 -4.70 -17.41
C ALA A 209 22.70 -4.40 -16.04
N ILE A 210 22.41 -5.19 -15.01
CA ILE A 210 22.94 -4.99 -13.65
C ILE A 210 24.04 -6.03 -13.41
N ASP A 211 25.23 -5.58 -13.01
CA ASP A 211 26.26 -6.44 -12.45
C ASP A 211 25.88 -6.79 -11.00
N TRP A 212 25.38 -8.01 -10.80
CA TRP A 212 24.95 -8.50 -9.50
C TRP A 212 26.11 -8.97 -8.61
N GLY A 213 27.35 -8.90 -9.10
CA GLY A 213 28.54 -9.38 -8.40
C GLY A 213 28.52 -10.89 -8.13
N GLY A 214 29.38 -11.34 -7.20
CA GLY A 214 29.51 -12.75 -6.79
C GLY A 214 28.51 -13.21 -5.72
N GLY A 215 27.48 -12.39 -5.42
CA GLY A 215 26.48 -12.73 -4.40
C GLY A 215 25.68 -14.00 -4.76
N PRO A 216 25.09 -14.68 -3.77
CA PRO A 216 24.29 -15.87 -4.02
C PRO A 216 23.12 -15.52 -4.95
N PRO A 217 22.86 -16.33 -6.00
CA PRO A 217 21.78 -16.05 -6.93
C PRO A 217 20.44 -16.23 -6.23
N GLY A 218 19.75 -15.11 -5.95
CA GLY A 218 18.39 -15.13 -5.42
C GLY A 218 17.38 -15.43 -6.52
N ARG A 219 16.35 -16.21 -6.17
CA ARG A 219 15.15 -16.40 -7.00
C ARG A 219 14.03 -15.42 -6.62
N MET A 220 14.33 -14.34 -5.90
CA MET A 220 13.35 -13.37 -5.41
C MET A 220 13.01 -12.33 -6.49
N GLY A 221 12.50 -12.80 -7.63
CA GLY A 221 12.20 -11.97 -8.81
C GLY A 221 10.88 -11.21 -8.75
N GLY A 222 10.07 -11.45 -7.71
CA GLY A 222 8.74 -10.88 -7.58
C GLY A 222 7.64 -11.77 -8.16
N VAL A 223 6.43 -11.63 -7.62
CA VAL A 223 5.23 -12.36 -8.06
C VAL A 223 4.07 -11.37 -8.15
N THR A 224 3.39 -11.30 -9.28
CA THR A 224 2.17 -10.49 -9.45
C THR A 224 0.94 -11.38 -9.37
N TYR A 225 -0.04 -10.95 -8.56
CA TYR A 225 -1.34 -11.58 -8.39
C TYR A 225 -2.40 -10.79 -9.17
N GLU A 226 -3.35 -11.50 -9.76
CA GLU A 226 -4.60 -10.95 -10.29
C GLU A 226 -5.74 -11.42 -9.40
N ILE A 227 -6.47 -10.49 -8.80
CA ILE A 227 -7.61 -10.75 -7.93
C ILE A 227 -8.89 -10.46 -8.72
N THR A 228 -9.75 -11.46 -8.83
CA THR A 228 -11.05 -11.36 -9.50
C THR A 228 -12.14 -10.89 -8.54
N GLY A 229 -12.98 -9.96 -8.99
CA GLY A 229 -14.15 -9.49 -8.23
C GLY A 229 -15.26 -10.52 -8.04
N PRO A 230 -16.42 -10.10 -7.51
CA PRO A 230 -16.86 -8.72 -7.41
C PRO A 230 -16.16 -7.95 -6.29
N PHE A 231 -15.88 -6.67 -6.54
CA PHE A 231 -15.49 -5.71 -5.51
C PHE A 231 -16.68 -4.77 -5.27
N ARG A 232 -16.60 -3.97 -4.21
CA ARG A 232 -17.70 -3.11 -3.74
C ARG A 232 -18.16 -2.14 -4.83
N GLY A 233 -19.44 -1.74 -4.78
CA GLY A 233 -20.01 -0.74 -5.70
C GLY A 233 -20.20 -1.16 -7.16
N ARG A 234 -19.76 -2.36 -7.57
CA ARG A 234 -19.90 -2.82 -8.95
C ARG A 234 -21.31 -3.34 -9.24
N PRO A 235 -21.88 -3.06 -10.42
CA PRO A 235 -23.13 -3.66 -10.82
C PRO A 235 -22.97 -5.17 -10.91
N THR A 236 -23.59 -5.92 -10.00
CA THR A 236 -23.68 -7.38 -10.14
C THR A 236 -24.55 -7.64 -11.36
N THR A 237 -23.99 -8.14 -12.45
CA THR A 237 -24.81 -8.73 -13.50
C THR A 237 -25.51 -9.93 -12.87
N ALA A 238 -26.80 -9.79 -12.53
CA ALA A 238 -27.59 -10.92 -12.08
C ALA A 238 -27.45 -12.03 -13.12
N PRO A 239 -27.18 -13.29 -12.72
CA PRO A 239 -27.18 -14.37 -13.69
C PRO A 239 -28.52 -14.35 -14.41
N THR A 240 -28.49 -14.20 -15.73
CA THR A 240 -29.69 -14.29 -16.55
C THR A 240 -30.16 -15.73 -16.43
N THR A 241 -31.12 -15.98 -15.53
CA THR A 241 -31.85 -17.25 -15.51
C THR A 241 -32.59 -17.31 -16.83
N THR A 242 -31.96 -17.91 -17.83
CA THR A 242 -32.65 -18.31 -19.04
C THR A 242 -33.57 -19.44 -18.59
N THR A 243 -34.83 -19.10 -18.32
CA THR A 243 -35.89 -20.08 -18.18
C THR A 243 -35.93 -20.83 -19.49
N ALA A 244 -35.31 -22.01 -19.54
CA ALA A 244 -35.44 -22.92 -20.66
C ALA A 244 -36.94 -23.19 -20.85
N PRO A 245 -37.51 -23.02 -22.05
CA PRO A 245 -38.90 -23.36 -22.29
C PRO A 245 -39.08 -24.86 -21.99
N THR A 246 -39.91 -25.17 -21.00
CA THR A 246 -40.32 -26.54 -20.70
C THR A 246 -41.00 -27.10 -21.94
N THR A 247 -40.30 -27.96 -22.68
CA THR A 247 -40.92 -28.73 -23.75
C THR A 247 -41.66 -29.88 -23.10
N THR A 248 -42.97 -29.72 -22.94
CA THR A 248 -43.85 -30.82 -22.51
C THR A 248 -43.91 -31.84 -23.65
N THR A 249 -43.09 -32.88 -23.58
CA THR A 249 -43.27 -34.07 -24.41
C THR A 249 -44.44 -34.86 -23.85
N ALA A 250 -45.52 -34.97 -24.63
CA ALA A 250 -46.67 -35.81 -24.31
C ALA A 250 -46.23 -37.28 -24.15
N PRO A 251 -46.70 -38.02 -23.13
CA PRO A 251 -46.30 -39.39 -22.92
C PRO A 251 -46.96 -40.33 -23.95
N THR A 252 -46.14 -40.98 -24.76
CA THR A 252 -46.59 -42.10 -25.61
C THR A 252 -46.81 -43.33 -24.73
N THR A 253 -48.02 -43.87 -24.81
CA THR A 253 -48.47 -45.02 -24.05
C THR A 253 -47.82 -46.30 -24.58
N THR A 254 -47.17 -47.08 -23.71
CA THR A 254 -46.91 -48.50 -24.00
C THR A 254 -47.19 -49.30 -22.73
N THR A 255 -48.25 -50.09 -22.80
CA THR A 255 -48.78 -50.93 -21.73
C THR A 255 -47.96 -52.22 -21.66
N ALA A 256 -47.47 -52.58 -20.48
CA ALA A 256 -46.99 -53.92 -20.15
C ALA A 256 -47.61 -54.36 -18.80
N PRO A 257 -47.92 -55.66 -18.62
CA PRO A 257 -48.97 -56.12 -17.71
C PRO A 257 -48.54 -56.23 -16.24
N THR A 258 -49.54 -56.00 -15.38
CA THR A 258 -49.51 -55.90 -13.93
C THR A 258 -49.43 -57.26 -13.20
N LYS A 259 -48.72 -57.31 -12.07
CA LYS A 259 -49.02 -58.20 -10.92
C LYS A 259 -48.60 -57.49 -9.60
N PRO A 260 -49.18 -57.85 -8.43
CA PRO A 260 -49.80 -56.88 -7.53
C PRO A 260 -48.93 -56.56 -6.31
N SER A 261 -49.09 -55.34 -5.78
CA SER A 261 -48.44 -54.85 -4.56
C SER A 261 -49.13 -55.34 -3.28
N LEU A 262 -48.35 -55.44 -2.21
CA LEU A 262 -48.81 -55.52 -0.82
C LEU A 262 -48.45 -54.22 -0.08
N PRO A 263 -49.25 -53.79 0.91
CA PRO A 263 -49.17 -52.45 1.49
C PRO A 263 -48.04 -52.33 2.53
N VAL A 264 -47.31 -51.21 2.51
CA VAL A 264 -46.40 -50.84 3.60
C VAL A 264 -47.01 -49.69 4.37
N THR A 265 -47.40 -50.01 5.59
CA THR A 265 -47.92 -49.12 6.62
C THR A 265 -46.75 -48.43 7.33
N THR A 266 -46.77 -47.10 7.39
CA THR A 266 -45.90 -46.29 8.26
C THR A 266 -46.33 -46.50 9.71
N THR A 267 -45.39 -46.85 10.61
CA THR A 267 -45.62 -46.86 12.06
C THR A 267 -44.43 -46.21 12.75
N ALA A 268 -44.70 -45.11 13.45
CA ALA A 268 -43.81 -44.47 14.41
C ALA A 268 -43.90 -45.19 15.76
N VAL A 269 -42.77 -45.35 16.46
CA VAL A 269 -42.68 -45.88 17.84
C VAL A 269 -41.54 -45.16 18.59
N PRO A 270 -41.64 -44.90 19.91
CA PRO A 270 -41.17 -43.67 20.55
C PRO A 270 -39.90 -43.80 21.42
N THR A 271 -39.50 -42.64 21.95
CA THR A 271 -38.48 -42.34 22.97
C THR A 271 -38.63 -43.10 24.30
N MET A 272 -37.52 -43.64 24.81
CA MET A 272 -37.15 -43.90 26.23
C MET A 272 -35.61 -43.91 26.22
N GLY A 273 -34.81 -43.37 27.14
CA GLY A 273 -34.90 -43.19 28.60
C GLY A 273 -33.51 -43.56 29.15
N VAL A 274 -32.91 -42.68 29.95
CA VAL A 274 -31.50 -42.65 30.44
C VAL A 274 -31.14 -43.83 31.37
N PRO A 275 -29.85 -44.08 31.73
CA PRO A 275 -29.31 -43.41 32.93
C PRO A 275 -27.85 -42.95 32.87
N THR A 276 -27.62 -41.86 33.59
CA THR A 276 -26.36 -41.21 33.97
C THR A 276 -25.60 -42.05 35.00
N SER A 277 -24.27 -42.06 34.94
CA SER A 277 -23.43 -42.52 36.06
C SER A 277 -22.56 -41.36 36.57
N THR A 278 -22.76 -41.04 37.83
CA THR A 278 -21.99 -40.12 38.68
C THR A 278 -21.00 -40.90 39.53
N VAL A 279 -19.77 -40.39 39.69
CA VAL A 279 -18.91 -40.73 40.84
C VAL A 279 -18.52 -39.42 41.54
N ARG A 280 -18.70 -39.39 42.87
CA ARG A 280 -18.49 -38.23 43.76
C ARG A 280 -17.51 -38.59 44.89
N SER A 281 -16.48 -37.75 45.03
CA SER A 281 -15.79 -37.16 46.21
C SER A 281 -15.18 -37.96 47.37
N SER A 282 -14.05 -37.41 47.85
CA SER A 282 -13.75 -37.13 49.28
C SER A 282 -12.80 -35.90 49.40
N THR A 283 -13.19 -34.74 49.96
CA THR A 283 -13.04 -34.23 51.37
C THR A 283 -11.57 -34.06 51.85
N THR A 284 -11.05 -33.00 52.51
CA THR A 284 -11.57 -31.85 53.30
C THR A 284 -10.45 -30.80 53.55
N ARG A 285 -10.83 -29.54 53.83
CA ARG A 285 -10.34 -28.66 54.94
C ARG A 285 -9.62 -27.33 54.58
N ALA A 286 -10.39 -26.24 54.65
CA ALA A 286 -9.96 -24.88 55.06
C ALA A 286 -10.04 -24.78 56.62
N PRO A 287 -9.61 -23.70 57.36
CA PRO A 287 -9.46 -22.29 56.93
C PRO A 287 -8.31 -21.46 57.58
N ALA A 288 -8.10 -20.21 57.14
CA ALA A 288 -7.74 -19.06 57.98
C ALA A 288 -7.86 -17.72 57.23
N THR A 289 -8.48 -16.74 57.88
CA THR A 289 -8.74 -15.35 57.47
C THR A 289 -7.60 -14.43 57.92
N VAL A 290 -7.14 -13.50 57.07
CA VAL A 290 -6.33 -12.32 57.45
C VAL A 290 -6.77 -11.08 56.66
N ALA A 291 -6.75 -9.93 57.33
CA ALA A 291 -7.36 -8.61 57.07
C ALA A 291 -6.87 -7.84 55.82
N PRO A 292 -7.61 -6.80 55.35
CA PRO A 292 -7.20 -5.98 54.21
C PRO A 292 -6.19 -4.88 54.61
N SER A 293 -5.15 -4.69 53.79
CA SER A 293 -4.22 -3.56 53.89
C SER A 293 -4.69 -2.40 53.00
N THR A 294 -4.71 -1.21 53.59
CA THR A 294 -5.02 0.08 52.98
C THR A 294 -3.94 0.48 51.97
N VAL A 295 -4.34 0.78 50.72
CA VAL A 295 -3.48 1.39 49.70
C VAL A 295 -3.90 2.86 49.54
N THR A 296 -3.01 3.77 49.92
CA THR A 296 -3.16 5.21 49.71
C THR A 296 -2.86 5.52 48.24
N THR A 297 -3.87 5.97 47.49
CA THR A 297 -3.69 6.46 46.11
C THR A 297 -3.55 7.98 46.14
N THR A 298 -2.37 8.49 45.79
CA THR A 298 -2.15 9.93 45.57
C THR A 298 -2.54 10.27 44.14
N THR A 299 -3.64 11.01 43.96
CA THR A 299 -4.10 11.49 42.66
C THR A 299 -3.23 12.67 42.22
N ILE A 300 -2.44 12.49 41.15
CA ILE A 300 -1.81 13.61 40.44
C ILE A 300 -2.75 14.01 39.31
N SER A 301 -3.28 15.23 39.35
CA SER A 301 -4.13 15.78 38.30
C SER A 301 -3.33 15.94 37.01
N ALA A 302 -3.64 15.12 36.01
CA ALA A 302 -3.14 15.29 34.65
C ALA A 302 -3.90 16.44 34.00
N THR A 303 -3.19 17.51 33.65
CA THR A 303 -3.68 18.56 32.75
C THR A 303 -3.98 17.92 31.39
N ALA A 304 -5.24 17.99 30.95
CA ALA A 304 -5.66 17.46 29.67
C ALA A 304 -4.93 18.17 28.52
N VAL A 305 -4.17 17.39 27.75
CA VAL A 305 -3.67 17.79 26.43
C VAL A 305 -4.88 17.82 25.48
N PRO A 306 -5.07 18.87 24.67
CA PRO A 306 -6.18 18.90 23.73
C PRO A 306 -6.03 17.76 22.72
N THR A 307 -7.04 16.90 22.66
CA THR A 307 -7.17 15.85 21.64
C THR A 307 -7.24 16.50 20.26
N SER A 308 -6.27 16.21 19.40
CA SER A 308 -6.33 16.55 17.98
C SER A 308 -7.58 15.89 17.38
N THR A 309 -8.56 16.68 16.96
CA THR A 309 -9.76 16.20 16.29
C THR A 309 -9.43 15.95 14.82
N VAL A 310 -8.80 14.80 14.54
CA VAL A 310 -8.68 14.31 13.17
C VAL A 310 -10.10 14.06 12.65
N PRO A 311 -10.53 14.69 11.54
CA PRO A 311 -11.84 14.39 10.95
C PRO A 311 -11.92 12.89 10.60
N PRO A 312 -13.08 12.25 10.76
CA PRO A 312 -13.21 10.84 10.43
C PRO A 312 -12.95 10.64 8.93
N ALA A 313 -12.13 9.63 8.59
CA ALA A 313 -11.80 9.22 7.22
C ALA A 313 -13.01 9.23 6.27
N THR A 314 -14.17 8.83 6.81
CA THR A 314 -15.48 8.82 6.18
C THR A 314 -15.83 10.12 5.46
N THR A 315 -15.62 11.29 6.08
CA THR A 315 -16.05 12.57 5.46
C THR A 315 -15.10 13.02 4.36
N THR A 316 -13.81 12.73 4.48
CA THR A 316 -12.80 13.04 3.46
C THR A 316 -13.04 12.23 2.21
N LEU A 317 -13.13 10.91 2.36
CA LEU A 317 -13.30 10.00 1.23
C LEU A 317 -14.69 10.12 0.59
N ALA A 318 -15.75 10.32 1.37
CA ALA A 318 -17.08 10.58 0.82
C ALA A 318 -17.17 11.93 0.06
N ARG A 319 -16.31 12.91 0.37
CA ARG A 319 -16.22 14.13 -0.45
C ARG A 319 -15.47 13.88 -1.75
N ALA A 320 -14.46 13.02 -1.72
CA ALA A 320 -13.71 12.63 -2.91
C ALA A 320 -14.53 11.78 -3.91
N THR A 321 -15.68 11.25 -3.52
CA THR A 321 -16.63 10.54 -4.41
C THR A 321 -17.75 11.43 -4.93
N GLY A 322 -17.94 12.61 -4.35
CA GLY A 322 -19.18 13.39 -4.35
C GLY A 322 -19.55 14.13 -5.64
N GLU A 323 -18.78 14.03 -6.73
CA GLU A 323 -19.11 14.69 -8.01
C GLU A 323 -19.56 13.73 -9.11
N SER A 324 -19.65 12.43 -8.84
CA SER A 324 -20.08 11.43 -9.83
C SER A 324 -21.58 11.11 -9.73
N THR A 325 -22.45 12.11 -9.92
CA THR A 325 -23.85 11.82 -10.33
C THR A 325 -24.32 12.77 -11.44
N SER A 326 -24.61 12.15 -12.59
CA SER A 326 -25.34 12.69 -13.77
C SER A 326 -24.63 13.68 -14.68
N ALA A 327 -23.81 13.16 -15.60
CA ALA A 327 -23.92 13.50 -17.01
C ALA A 327 -23.30 12.38 -17.84
N ALA A 328 -24.14 11.61 -18.53
CA ALA A 328 -23.70 10.91 -19.71
C ALA A 328 -23.39 11.99 -20.76
N ASP A 329 -22.13 12.42 -20.86
CA ASP A 329 -21.68 13.26 -21.96
C ASP A 329 -20.86 12.39 -22.91
N ASP A 330 -21.53 12.06 -24.00
CA ASP A 330 -21.04 11.33 -25.16
C ASP A 330 -20.09 12.27 -25.93
N ARG A 331 -18.86 12.44 -25.41
CA ARG A 331 -17.75 13.04 -26.15
C ARG A 331 -16.53 12.16 -25.93
N GLY A 332 -16.11 11.51 -27.02
CA GLY A 332 -14.90 10.71 -27.07
C GLY A 332 -13.70 11.52 -26.57
N SER A 333 -13.24 11.20 -25.36
CA SER A 333 -11.95 11.58 -24.85
C SER A 333 -11.04 10.38 -24.99
N ASP A 334 -9.97 10.56 -25.76
CA ASP A 334 -8.89 9.59 -25.84
C ASP A 334 -8.37 9.30 -24.43
N TRP A 335 -8.37 8.02 -24.13
CA TRP A 335 -7.96 7.36 -22.91
C TRP A 335 -6.52 7.73 -22.55
N VAL A 336 -6.33 8.54 -21.49
CA VAL A 336 -5.03 8.61 -20.80
C VAL A 336 -5.11 7.66 -19.61
N VAL A 337 -4.52 6.50 -19.80
CA VAL A 337 -4.28 5.52 -18.73
C VAL A 337 -3.37 6.19 -17.70
N GLY A 338 -3.85 6.30 -16.47
CA GLY A 338 -2.99 6.56 -15.31
C GLY A 338 -2.05 5.36 -15.17
N ILE A 339 -0.86 5.47 -15.75
CA ILE A 339 0.21 4.52 -15.51
C ILE A 339 0.66 4.79 -14.08
N GLY A 340 0.21 3.95 -13.14
CA GLY A 340 0.90 3.78 -11.86
C GLY A 340 2.32 3.33 -12.18
N VAL A 341 3.27 4.26 -12.15
CA VAL A 341 4.68 3.94 -12.32
C VAL A 341 5.08 3.19 -11.06
N ALA A 342 5.16 1.86 -11.15
CA ALA A 342 5.84 1.03 -10.17
C ALA A 342 7.32 1.45 -10.18
N VAL A 343 7.71 2.32 -9.26
CA VAL A 343 9.10 2.69 -9.05
C VAL A 343 9.81 1.49 -8.43
N VAL A 344 10.41 0.65 -9.27
CA VAL A 344 11.42 -0.30 -8.82
C VAL A 344 12.63 0.53 -8.38
N ALA A 345 12.72 0.81 -7.09
CA ALA A 345 13.88 1.44 -6.48
C ALA A 345 15.12 0.55 -6.66
N ALA A 346 15.84 0.73 -7.77
CA ALA A 346 17.22 0.29 -7.91
C ALA A 346 18.12 1.37 -7.30
N LEU A 347 18.62 1.12 -6.09
CA LEU A 347 19.66 1.92 -5.46
C LEU A 347 20.92 1.92 -6.33
N ALA A 348 21.10 2.95 -7.14
CA ALA A 348 22.36 3.22 -7.83
C ALA A 348 23.22 4.14 -6.95
N VAL A 349 24.23 3.56 -6.29
CA VAL A 349 25.30 4.30 -5.60
C VAL A 349 26.21 4.91 -6.67
N GLY A 350 26.31 6.24 -6.69
CA GLY A 350 27.21 6.98 -7.57
C GLY A 350 28.67 6.65 -7.30
N THR A 351 29.39 6.25 -8.34
CA THR A 351 30.85 6.10 -8.36
C THR A 351 31.53 7.46 -8.30
N LEU A 352 32.26 7.72 -7.22
CA LEU A 352 33.21 8.83 -7.10
C LEU A 352 34.42 8.57 -7.99
N ALA A 353 34.50 9.25 -9.14
CA ALA A 353 35.66 9.21 -10.02
C ALA A 353 36.81 10.06 -9.42
N MET A 354 37.79 9.42 -8.77
CA MET A 354 39.06 10.08 -8.47
C MET A 354 39.91 10.20 -9.73
N ARG A 355 39.92 11.41 -10.30
CA ARG A 355 40.79 11.83 -11.40
C ARG A 355 42.22 11.97 -10.90
N ARG A 356 43.07 10.98 -11.19
CA ARG A 356 44.52 11.07 -10.97
C ARG A 356 45.09 12.14 -11.93
N ARG A 357 45.50 13.28 -11.38
CA ARG A 357 46.15 14.36 -12.14
C ARG A 357 47.64 14.05 -12.24
N SER A 358 48.07 13.59 -13.41
CA SER A 358 49.48 13.58 -13.81
C SER A 358 49.85 14.95 -14.38
N SER A 359 50.74 15.66 -13.71
CA SER A 359 51.54 16.74 -14.28
C SER A 359 52.86 16.76 -13.53
N GLY A 360 53.94 16.38 -14.22
CA GLY A 360 55.29 16.42 -13.69
C GLY A 360 55.90 17.81 -13.76
N ALA A 361 56.91 18.04 -12.93
CA ALA A 361 58.18 18.69 -13.25
C ALA A 361 59.06 18.77 -12.00
N GLY A 362 60.28 18.22 -12.10
CA GLY A 362 61.48 18.88 -11.60
C GLY A 362 61.96 18.62 -10.16
N SER A 363 63.12 17.96 -10.12
CA SER A 363 64.34 18.33 -9.37
C SER A 363 64.73 17.46 -8.17
N GLY A 364 65.99 17.00 -8.20
CA GLY A 364 66.83 16.83 -7.01
C GLY A 364 67.34 15.42 -6.76
N ASP A 365 68.62 15.23 -7.07
CA ASP A 365 69.60 14.32 -6.44
C ASP A 365 69.18 13.71 -5.09
N ASP A 366 69.43 12.41 -4.86
CA ASP A 366 70.70 11.93 -4.28
C ASP A 366 70.70 10.39 -4.07
N ARG A 367 71.76 9.77 -4.62
CA ARG A 367 72.63 8.69 -4.09
C ARG A 367 72.11 7.50 -3.27
N ASP A 368 72.61 6.33 -3.70
CA ASP A 368 73.20 5.22 -2.91
C ASP A 368 72.32 4.50 -1.86
N SER A 369 72.39 3.19 -1.62
CA SER A 369 73.27 2.09 -2.04
C SER A 369 72.79 0.80 -1.35
N SER A 370 73.26 -0.36 -1.84
CA SER A 370 73.25 -1.71 -1.20
C SER A 370 71.88 -2.36 -0.96
N GLY A 371 71.59 -3.63 -1.22
CA GLY A 371 72.38 -4.87 -1.31
C GLY A 371 71.46 -6.02 -0.79
N PRO A 372 71.70 -7.30 -1.12
CA PRO A 372 70.65 -8.30 -1.40
C PRO A 372 70.30 -9.27 -0.25
N GLU A 373 69.11 -9.93 -0.37
CA GLU A 373 68.63 -11.32 -0.03
C GLU A 373 69.36 -12.21 1.04
N PRO A 374 68.85 -13.40 1.50
CA PRO A 374 67.63 -14.18 1.14
C PRO A 374 66.88 -14.88 2.32
N ASP A 375 65.85 -15.67 1.95
CA ASP A 375 65.38 -16.97 2.49
C ASP A 375 65.09 -17.20 3.99
N GLU A 376 63.87 -17.64 4.33
CA GLU A 376 63.54 -19.07 4.51
C GLU A 376 62.06 -19.24 4.92
N ALA A 377 61.34 -20.12 4.22
CA ALA A 377 60.08 -20.73 4.67
C ALA A 377 60.42 -22.07 5.38
N PRO A 378 59.49 -22.72 6.10
CA PRO A 378 58.18 -23.18 5.59
C PRO A 378 56.95 -22.59 6.29
#